data_AF-A0A7X0W4K3-F1
#
_entry.id   AF-A0A7X0W4K3-F1
#
_cell.length_a   1.000
_cell.length_b   1.000
_cell.length_c   1.000
_cell.angle_alpha   90.00
_cell.angle_beta   90.00
_cell.angle_gamma   90.00
#
_symmetry.space_group_name_H-M   'P 1'
#
loop_
_entity.id
_entity.type
_entity.pdbx_description
1 polymer ?
#
loop_
_entity_poly.entity_id
_entity_poly.type
_entity_poly.pdbx_seq_one_letter_code
_entity_poly.pdbx_strand_id
1 'polypeptide(L)'
;MIIMKKFVSKNVRIIIAIVVGVLVFAPAFHSKASDNDYGFDFKLKPNCANSGSSSRYRETTSVNNPWKVRLKNSTEGKGTIASFWLGTYDRNTKAVQGSTIMNVKQGAKARYCGAYKIANKNTTYLAAENNNYTSKTYYVDGIWDEETW
;
A
#
# COMPACT_ATOMS: atom_id res chain seq x y z
N MET A 1 55.86 30.95 0.47
CA MET A 1 54.53 30.42 0.88
C MET A 1 53.42 30.80 -0.11
N ILE A 2 53.56 30.50 -1.41
CA ILE A 2 52.57 30.89 -2.47
C ILE A 2 52.21 29.70 -3.39
N ILE A 3 53.13 28.75 -3.59
CA ILE A 3 52.96 27.61 -4.51
C ILE A 3 51.97 26.56 -3.98
N MET A 4 51.94 26.32 -2.66
CA MET A 4 51.06 25.32 -2.04
C MET A 4 49.57 25.69 -2.08
N LYS A 5 49.23 26.99 -2.10
CA LYS A 5 47.82 27.46 -2.14
C LYS A 5 47.14 27.22 -3.50
N LYS A 6 47.90 27.21 -4.60
CA LYS A 6 47.36 27.00 -5.96
C LYS A 6 47.08 25.54 -6.29
N PHE A 7 47.82 24.60 -5.70
CA PHE A 7 47.63 23.16 -5.94
C PHE A 7 46.35 22.64 -5.24
N VAL A 8 46.09 23.12 -4.03
CA VAL A 8 44.88 22.80 -3.27
C VAL A 8 43.63 23.38 -3.96
N SER A 9 43.69 24.59 -4.52
CA SER A 9 42.51 25.24 -5.11
C SER A 9 42.04 24.66 -6.44
N LYS A 10 42.92 24.07 -7.26
CA LYS A 10 42.56 23.45 -8.54
C LYS A 10 41.91 22.06 -8.34
N ASN A 11 42.37 21.29 -7.35
CA ASN A 11 41.86 19.95 -7.08
C ASN A 11 40.57 19.96 -6.24
N VAL A 12 40.38 20.95 -5.36
CA VAL A 12 39.13 21.14 -4.61
C VAL A 12 37.95 21.43 -5.55
N ARG A 13 38.16 22.21 -6.62
CA ARG A 13 37.09 22.50 -7.61
C ARG A 13 36.65 21.26 -8.39
N ILE A 14 37.58 20.36 -8.71
CA ILE A 14 37.28 19.09 -9.39
C ILE A 14 36.53 18.14 -8.44
N ILE A 15 36.94 18.05 -7.18
CA ILE A 15 36.28 17.23 -6.17
C ILE A 15 34.84 17.72 -5.91
N ILE A 16 34.63 19.04 -5.80
CA ILE A 16 33.29 19.62 -5.63
C ILE A 16 32.41 19.35 -6.86
N ALA A 17 32.95 19.45 -8.08
CA ALA A 17 32.18 19.17 -9.30
C ALA A 17 31.75 17.69 -9.39
N ILE A 18 32.57 16.75 -8.92
CA ILE A 18 32.23 15.32 -8.86
C ILE A 18 31.15 15.05 -7.80
N VAL A 19 31.25 15.67 -6.62
CA VAL A 19 30.26 15.51 -5.54
C VAL A 19 28.90 16.09 -5.93
N VAL A 20 28.88 17.25 -6.60
CA VAL A 20 27.64 17.83 -7.14
C VAL A 20 27.07 16.92 -8.24
N GLY A 21 27.89 16.44 -9.17
CA GLY A 21 27.46 15.55 -10.27
C GLY A 21 26.82 14.24 -9.80
N VAL A 22 27.34 13.62 -8.72
CA VAL A 22 26.76 12.39 -8.14
C VAL A 22 25.43 12.66 -7.45
N LEU A 23 25.23 13.84 -6.87
CA LEU A 23 23.95 14.22 -6.23
C LEU A 23 22.84 14.53 -7.25
N VAL A 24 23.17 15.08 -8.43
CA VAL A 24 22.17 15.33 -9.48
C VAL A 24 21.75 14.05 -10.24
N PHE A 25 22.55 12.99 -10.15
CA PHE A 25 22.33 11.71 -10.81
C PHE A 25 21.98 10.56 -9.86
N ALA A 26 21.62 10.83 -8.61
CA ALA A 26 20.97 9.80 -7.80
C ALA A 26 19.64 9.45 -8.49
N PRO A 27 19.47 8.25 -9.07
CA PRO A 27 18.15 7.84 -9.50
C PRO A 27 17.29 7.90 -8.25
N ALA A 28 16.26 8.74 -8.26
CA ALA A 28 15.23 8.66 -7.24
C ALA A 28 14.74 7.21 -7.27
N PHE A 29 15.07 6.45 -6.24
CA PHE A 29 14.66 5.06 -6.06
C PHE A 29 13.15 5.05 -5.84
N HIS A 30 12.39 5.28 -6.90
CA HIS A 30 10.96 5.05 -6.90
C HIS A 30 10.79 3.53 -6.86
N SER A 31 10.31 3.01 -5.74
CA SER A 31 9.89 1.62 -5.68
C SER A 31 8.88 1.40 -6.80
N LYS A 32 9.15 0.41 -7.65
CA LYS A 32 8.19 0.00 -8.67
C LYS A 32 7.09 -0.77 -7.96
N ALA A 33 5.88 -0.67 -8.50
CA ALA A 33 4.80 -1.57 -8.09
C ALA A 33 5.25 -3.03 -8.21
N SER A 34 4.81 -3.86 -7.27
CA SER A 34 5.24 -5.26 -7.15
C SER A 34 4.06 -6.11 -6.67
N ASP A 35 4.07 -7.41 -7.00
CA ASP A 35 3.11 -8.40 -6.51
C ASP A 35 3.64 -9.07 -5.24
N ASN A 36 3.23 -8.58 -4.08
CA ASN A 36 3.67 -9.00 -2.76
C ASN A 36 2.53 -9.67 -1.98
N ASP A 37 2.85 -10.45 -0.94
CA ASP A 37 1.84 -11.10 -0.09
C ASP A 37 1.88 -10.52 1.33
N TYR A 38 1.42 -9.26 1.50
CA TYR A 38 1.40 -8.63 2.81
C TYR A 38 0.34 -9.23 3.71
N GLY A 39 0.75 -9.73 4.88
CA GLY A 39 -0.16 -10.27 5.87
C GLY A 39 -1.09 -9.20 6.44
N PHE A 40 -2.33 -9.58 6.73
CA PHE A 40 -3.22 -8.83 7.61
C PHE A 40 -3.79 -9.77 8.69
N ASP A 41 -4.06 -9.20 9.85
CA ASP A 41 -4.79 -9.81 10.96
C ASP A 41 -5.57 -8.68 11.65
N PHE A 42 -6.88 -8.82 11.77
CA PHE A 42 -7.71 -7.92 12.57
C PHE A 42 -9.07 -8.51 12.90
N LYS A 43 -9.77 -7.83 13.81
CA LYS A 43 -11.14 -8.15 14.24
C LYS A 43 -12.16 -7.49 13.30
N LEU A 44 -13.10 -8.22 12.72
CA LEU A 44 -14.26 -7.65 12.00
C LEU A 44 -15.33 -7.22 12.99
N LYS A 45 -15.56 -5.93 13.10
CA LYS A 45 -16.50 -5.34 14.07
C LYS A 45 -17.96 -5.73 13.76
N PRO A 46 -18.84 -5.67 14.77
CA PRO A 46 -20.25 -6.02 14.58
C PRO A 46 -20.97 -4.94 13.74
N ASN A 47 -22.16 -5.26 13.28
CA ASN A 47 -23.12 -4.35 12.62
C ASN A 47 -22.54 -3.65 11.39
N CYS A 48 -21.74 -4.37 10.59
CA CYS A 48 -21.04 -3.84 9.42
C CYS A 48 -20.14 -2.62 9.73
N ALA A 49 -19.61 -2.52 10.95
CA ALA A 49 -18.66 -1.46 11.27
C ALA A 49 -17.29 -1.76 10.64
N ASN A 50 -16.64 -0.70 10.15
CA ASN A 50 -15.38 -0.83 9.41
C ASN A 50 -14.21 -1.23 10.32
N SER A 51 -13.46 -2.20 9.83
CA SER A 51 -12.14 -2.63 10.28
C SER A 51 -11.11 -2.38 9.18
N GLY A 52 -9.83 -2.52 9.50
CA GLY A 52 -8.80 -2.41 8.48
C GLY A 52 -7.39 -2.72 8.96
N SER A 53 -6.48 -2.85 8.00
CA SER A 53 -5.06 -3.07 8.22
C SER A 53 -4.32 -1.77 8.54
N SER A 54 -3.02 -1.88 8.81
CA SER A 54 -2.09 -0.77 8.64
C SER A 54 -2.01 -0.33 7.17
N SER A 55 -1.56 0.91 6.97
CA SER A 55 -1.49 1.53 5.65
C SER A 55 -0.21 1.16 4.87
N ARG A 56 -0.31 1.21 3.54
CA ARG A 56 0.77 1.01 2.57
C ARG A 56 0.66 2.01 1.43
N TYR A 57 1.79 2.42 0.87
CA TYR A 57 1.81 3.38 -0.23
C TYR A 57 1.69 2.64 -1.56
N ARG A 58 0.70 3.01 -2.36
CA ARG A 58 0.47 2.44 -3.69
C ARG A 58 1.28 3.21 -4.73
N GLU A 59 2.28 2.58 -5.34
CA GLU A 59 3.23 3.23 -6.25
C GLU A 59 2.71 3.40 -7.68
N THR A 60 1.70 2.67 -8.10
CA THR A 60 1.23 2.75 -9.48
C THR A 60 0.45 4.02 -9.75
N THR A 61 0.57 4.52 -10.99
CA THR A 61 -0.29 5.57 -11.54
C THR A 61 -1.49 5.02 -12.29
N SER A 62 -1.57 3.69 -12.47
CA SER A 62 -2.56 3.01 -13.29
C SER A 62 -3.69 2.44 -12.45
N VAL A 63 -4.93 2.75 -12.81
CA VAL A 63 -6.13 2.08 -12.25
C VAL A 63 -6.24 0.62 -12.67
N ASN A 64 -5.55 0.23 -13.75
CA ASN A 64 -5.57 -1.13 -14.29
C ASN A 64 -4.64 -2.08 -13.54
N ASN A 65 -3.68 -1.56 -12.78
CA ASN A 65 -2.90 -2.39 -11.87
C ASN A 65 -3.80 -2.72 -10.66
N PRO A 66 -4.30 -3.96 -10.53
CA PRO A 66 -5.25 -4.28 -9.49
C PRO A 66 -4.55 -4.37 -8.13
N TRP A 67 -5.32 -4.13 -7.08
CA TRP A 67 -4.98 -4.60 -5.74
C TRP A 67 -5.53 -6.02 -5.57
N LYS A 68 -5.02 -6.75 -4.57
CA LYS A 68 -5.48 -8.11 -4.28
C LYS A 68 -5.77 -8.34 -2.80
N VAL A 69 -6.62 -9.33 -2.53
CA VAL A 69 -6.87 -9.83 -1.17
C VAL A 69 -7.25 -11.30 -1.18
N ARG A 70 -6.82 -12.03 -0.15
CA ARG A 70 -7.22 -13.40 0.12
C ARG A 70 -7.51 -13.56 1.61
N LEU A 71 -8.74 -13.91 1.95
CA LEU A 71 -9.14 -14.31 3.30
C LEU A 71 -8.72 -15.76 3.56
N LYS A 72 -7.73 -15.97 4.44
CA LYS A 72 -7.20 -17.30 4.76
C LYS A 72 -8.00 -17.95 5.89
N ASN A 73 -8.13 -17.28 7.02
CA ASN A 73 -8.85 -17.82 8.17
C ASN A 73 -9.85 -16.82 8.77
N SER A 74 -10.83 -17.38 9.47
CA SER A 74 -11.82 -16.66 10.25
C SER A 74 -12.13 -17.47 11.51
N THR A 75 -12.22 -16.82 12.66
CA THR A 75 -12.65 -17.47 13.91
C THR A 75 -14.17 -17.64 13.98
N GLU A 76 -14.94 -17.06 13.06
CA GLU A 76 -16.38 -17.37 12.92
C GLU A 76 -16.62 -18.78 12.37
N GLY A 77 -15.68 -19.30 11.57
CA GLY A 77 -15.72 -20.66 11.03
C GLY A 77 -15.49 -20.73 9.53
N LYS A 78 -15.19 -21.94 9.05
CA LYS A 78 -14.92 -22.18 7.62
C LYS A 78 -16.08 -21.69 6.75
N GLY A 79 -15.73 -20.90 5.74
CA GLY A 79 -16.69 -20.39 4.78
C GLY A 79 -17.25 -19.00 5.10
N THR A 80 -16.77 -18.35 6.16
CA THR A 80 -16.97 -16.91 6.39
C THR A 80 -16.75 -16.12 5.10
N ILE A 81 -17.62 -15.15 4.86
CA ILE A 81 -17.46 -14.16 3.78
C ILE A 81 -17.26 -12.81 4.47
N ALA A 82 -16.34 -12.01 3.95
CA ALA A 82 -16.17 -10.63 4.38
C ALA A 82 -16.05 -9.71 3.17
N SER A 83 -16.52 -8.48 3.36
CA SER A 83 -16.43 -7.40 2.37
C SER A 83 -15.08 -6.71 2.53
N PHE A 84 -14.35 -6.52 1.44
CA PHE A 84 -13.05 -5.84 1.42
C PHE A 84 -12.98 -4.76 0.35
N TRP A 85 -12.27 -3.67 0.62
CA TRP A 85 -11.94 -2.62 -0.35
C TRP A 85 -10.63 -1.94 0.02
N LEU A 86 -10.03 -1.20 -0.92
CA LEU A 86 -9.00 -0.23 -0.57
C LEU A 86 -9.65 1.00 0.06
N GLY A 87 -9.22 1.38 1.26
CA GLY A 87 -9.37 2.73 1.78
C GLY A 87 -8.18 3.59 1.38
N THR A 88 -8.40 4.89 1.24
CA THR A 88 -7.34 5.89 0.98
C THR A 88 -7.76 7.25 1.53
N TYR A 89 -7.04 8.31 1.21
CA TYR A 89 -7.29 9.65 1.72
C TYR A 89 -7.50 10.66 0.60
N ASP A 90 -8.49 11.55 0.77
CA ASP A 90 -8.66 12.70 -0.10
C ASP A 90 -7.59 13.78 0.18
N ARG A 91 -7.61 14.86 -0.62
CA ARG A 91 -6.70 16.00 -0.45
C ARG A 91 -6.77 16.69 0.92
N ASN A 92 -7.86 16.48 1.66
CA ASN A 92 -8.07 17.02 3.00
C ASN A 92 -7.76 15.99 4.09
N THR A 93 -7.06 14.91 3.76
CA THR A 93 -6.72 13.79 4.65
C THR A 93 -7.94 13.03 5.20
N LYS A 94 -9.10 13.16 4.56
CA LYS A 94 -10.30 12.40 4.95
C LYS A 94 -10.24 11.01 4.35
N ALA A 95 -10.54 10.01 5.17
CA ALA A 95 -10.67 8.63 4.71
C ALA A 95 -11.80 8.51 3.68
N VAL A 96 -11.49 7.95 2.52
CA VAL A 96 -12.40 7.73 1.40
C VAL A 96 -12.18 6.34 0.81
N GLN A 97 -13.17 5.85 0.09
CA GLN A 97 -13.08 4.57 -0.62
C GLN A 97 -12.20 4.71 -1.87
N GLY A 98 -11.21 3.84 -1.98
CA GLY A 98 -10.21 3.77 -3.05
C GLY A 98 -10.43 2.64 -4.06
N SER A 99 -11.46 1.81 -3.91
CA SER A 99 -11.84 0.78 -4.89
C SER A 99 -13.31 0.38 -4.73
N THR A 100 -13.86 -0.42 -5.63
CA THR A 100 -15.13 -1.13 -5.35
C THR A 100 -14.96 -2.14 -4.22
N ILE A 101 -16.07 -2.48 -3.55
CA ILE A 101 -16.11 -3.51 -2.50
C ILE A 101 -16.18 -4.91 -3.12
N MET A 102 -15.45 -5.86 -2.55
CA MET A 102 -15.46 -7.27 -2.92
C MET A 102 -15.83 -8.16 -1.74
N ASN A 103 -16.78 -9.07 -1.96
CA ASN A 103 -17.01 -10.19 -1.05
C ASN A 103 -15.97 -11.30 -1.29
N VAL A 104 -15.26 -11.69 -0.24
CA VAL A 104 -14.21 -12.72 -0.29
C VAL A 104 -14.53 -13.82 0.71
N LYS A 105 -14.66 -15.05 0.20
CA LYS A 105 -14.91 -16.24 1.02
C LYS A 105 -13.60 -16.79 1.57
N GLN A 106 -13.60 -17.17 2.84
CA GLN A 106 -12.47 -17.82 3.49
C GLN A 106 -12.02 -19.06 2.71
N GLY A 107 -10.71 -19.18 2.53
CA GLY A 107 -10.07 -20.32 1.88
C GLY A 107 -10.12 -20.27 0.35
N ALA A 108 -10.84 -19.30 -0.24
CA ALA A 108 -10.83 -19.08 -1.68
C ALA A 108 -9.45 -18.59 -2.18
N LYS A 109 -9.27 -18.58 -3.50
CA LYS A 109 -8.12 -17.95 -4.16
C LYS A 109 -8.14 -16.42 -3.96
N ALA A 110 -7.00 -15.78 -4.17
CA ALA A 110 -6.91 -14.32 -4.16
C ALA A 110 -7.88 -13.71 -5.17
N ARG A 111 -8.50 -12.59 -4.77
CA ARG A 111 -9.40 -11.78 -5.57
C ARG A 111 -8.68 -10.50 -5.94
N TYR A 112 -8.87 -10.05 -7.17
CA TYR A 112 -8.23 -8.87 -7.74
C TYR A 112 -9.28 -7.86 -8.13
N CYS A 113 -9.01 -6.58 -7.91
CA CYS A 113 -9.93 -5.50 -8.23
C CYS A 113 -9.16 -4.24 -8.63
N GLY A 114 -9.72 -3.48 -9.58
CA GLY A 114 -9.19 -2.18 -9.95
C GLY A 114 -9.30 -1.18 -8.80
N ALA A 115 -8.34 -0.26 -8.72
CA ALA A 115 -8.39 0.87 -7.82
C ALA A 115 -8.98 2.09 -8.51
N TYR A 116 -9.54 3.01 -7.74
CA TYR A 116 -9.91 4.34 -8.20
C TYR A 116 -8.68 5.23 -8.34
N LYS A 117 -8.76 6.23 -9.22
CA LYS A 117 -7.65 7.16 -9.48
C LYS A 117 -7.13 7.85 -8.22
N ILE A 118 -7.99 8.10 -7.23
CA ILE A 118 -7.63 8.73 -5.95
C ILE A 118 -6.65 7.90 -5.09
N ALA A 119 -6.61 6.58 -5.31
CA ALA A 119 -5.71 5.67 -4.60
C ALA A 119 -4.32 5.58 -5.26
N ASN A 120 -4.17 6.02 -6.51
CA ASN A 120 -2.89 5.97 -7.21
C ASN A 120 -1.91 7.00 -6.64
N LYS A 121 -0.65 6.59 -6.43
CA LYS A 121 0.36 7.44 -5.77
C LYS A 121 -0.11 7.98 -4.42
N ASN A 122 -0.84 7.17 -3.66
CA ASN A 122 -1.41 7.56 -2.39
C ASN A 122 -1.25 6.45 -1.33
N THR A 123 -1.33 6.85 -0.08
CA THR A 123 -1.42 5.92 1.04
C THR A 123 -2.79 5.24 1.01
N THR A 124 -2.77 3.92 1.06
CA THR A 124 -3.95 3.06 1.06
C THR A 124 -3.91 2.12 2.27
N TYR A 125 -5.03 1.51 2.59
CA TYR A 125 -5.13 0.46 3.60
C TYR A 125 -6.21 -0.53 3.19
N LEU A 126 -6.08 -1.79 3.60
CA LEU A 126 -7.16 -2.75 3.43
C LEU A 126 -8.26 -2.40 4.42
N ALA A 127 -9.43 -2.03 3.91
CA ALA A 127 -10.63 -1.86 4.70
C ALA A 127 -11.51 -3.11 4.57
N ALA A 128 -12.20 -3.46 5.65
CA ALA A 128 -13.05 -4.62 5.68
C ALA A 128 -14.24 -4.45 6.61
N GLU A 129 -15.33 -5.17 6.32
CA GLU A 129 -16.48 -5.30 7.20
C GLU A 129 -17.09 -6.70 7.09
N ASN A 130 -17.96 -7.03 8.03
CA ASN A 130 -18.80 -8.22 7.91
C ASN A 130 -19.76 -8.06 6.72
N ASN A 131 -19.91 -9.11 5.90
CA ASN A 131 -20.81 -9.11 4.76
C ASN A 131 -22.29 -9.23 5.14
N ASN A 132 -22.61 -9.39 6.43
CA ASN A 132 -23.96 -9.38 6.97
C ASN A 132 -24.06 -8.52 8.24
N TYR A 133 -25.28 -8.07 8.53
CA TYR A 133 -25.57 -7.30 9.74
C TYR A 133 -25.76 -8.23 10.93
N THR A 134 -24.75 -8.32 11.80
CA THR A 134 -24.77 -9.17 12.99
C THR A 134 -24.04 -8.50 14.16
N SER A 135 -24.46 -8.80 15.39
CA SER A 135 -23.77 -8.36 16.60
C SER A 135 -22.49 -9.15 16.89
N LYS A 136 -22.18 -10.18 16.08
CA LYS A 136 -20.99 -11.01 16.25
C LYS A 136 -19.72 -10.25 15.88
N THR A 137 -18.64 -10.72 16.47
CA THR A 137 -17.32 -10.22 16.17
C THR A 137 -16.32 -11.36 16.19
N TYR A 138 -15.41 -11.38 15.22
CA TYR A 138 -14.45 -12.45 15.03
C TYR A 138 -13.18 -11.92 14.37
N TYR A 139 -12.09 -12.68 14.51
CA TYR A 139 -10.81 -12.38 13.88
C TYR A 139 -10.77 -12.96 12.47
N VAL A 140 -10.11 -12.23 11.58
CA VAL A 140 -9.82 -12.66 10.22
C VAL A 140 -8.34 -12.39 9.91
N ASP A 141 -7.72 -13.29 9.18
CA ASP A 141 -6.37 -13.13 8.68
C ASP A 141 -6.24 -13.57 7.22
N GLY A 142 -5.21 -13.06 6.57
CA GLY A 142 -4.99 -13.33 5.16
C GLY A 142 -3.79 -12.60 4.59
N ILE A 143 -3.84 -12.44 3.28
CA ILE A 143 -2.87 -11.64 2.53
C ILE A 143 -3.58 -10.60 1.70
N TRP A 144 -2.92 -9.49 1.45
CA TRP A 144 -3.36 -8.45 0.53
C TRP A 144 -2.15 -7.76 -0.08
N ASP A 145 -2.41 -6.98 -1.11
CA ASP A 145 -1.46 -6.02 -1.65
C ASP A 145 -2.22 -4.82 -2.18
N GLU A 146 -1.68 -3.62 -1.97
CA GLU A 146 -2.23 -2.40 -2.53
C GLU A 146 -2.13 -2.36 -4.05
N GLU A 147 -1.25 -3.15 -4.67
CA GLU A 147 -1.03 -3.24 -6.11
C GLU A 147 -0.35 -4.56 -6.51
N THR A 148 -0.12 -4.82 -7.81
CA THR A 148 0.41 -6.11 -8.28
C THR A 148 1.39 -6.04 -9.47
N TRP A 149 1.64 -4.89 -10.12
CA TRP A 149 2.67 -4.78 -11.19
C TRP A 149 3.07 -3.36 -11.62
#